data_AF-A0A164L7Q4-F1
#
_entry.id   AF-A0A164L7Q4-F1
#
_cell.length_a   1.000
_cell.length_b   1.000
_cell.length_c   1.000
_cell.angle_alpha   90.00
_cell.angle_beta   90.00
_cell.angle_gamma   90.00
#
_symmetry.space_group_name_H-M   'P 1'
#
loop_
_entity.id
_entity.type
_entity.pdbx_description
1 polymer ?
#
loop_
_entity_poly.entity_id
_entity_poly.type
_entity_poly.pdbx_seq_one_letter_code
_entity_poly.pdbx_strand_id
1 'polypeptide(L)'
;MATRIGFRFCFVYFGLFCVLTPQILFAFTGWFGERLSEGAQQWQTKLLGPVYQWVGRELFGVDAVAHQSGSGDQAVFWVALFCTFVVAVVATVVWTAFDRRRAEYRTVAGWFLLFVRLCVAGQLISYGMAKVIPAQMPPPTLKTLLEPYGNLPPMSVLWSQTGSSQPYEILLGCAELLAGLLLVLPRTAMAGALLSLVDTALVFVLNMTFDVPIKIISSHLMLMSLVLLAPEARRLVGSLLGGATAASAYPQPFRTPRARWIAAVAQVALGVWVLVDVANVSWHGWREYGGGRPKPPLYGIWNVSEFTRDGQPVAPLVTDRTRWRRIVFDYPGVAQVQRMDDSFATSKAAVDTGSHRLVLSAPPTTAAEQPKPMATFTFRQPAADRLELTGDMDGHPVTLSLTRVDPDSFPQRSTGFHWVQEYSVN
;
A
#
# COMPACT_ATOMS: atom_id res chain seq x y z
N MET A 1 -1.20 -41.16 -1.81
CA MET A 1 -0.21 -40.74 -0.78
C MET A 1 0.16 -39.28 -0.94
N ALA A 2 0.55 -38.84 -2.14
CA ALA A 2 0.90 -37.44 -2.45
C ALA A 2 -0.17 -36.41 -2.04
N THR A 3 -1.45 -36.63 -2.36
CA THR A 3 -2.54 -35.70 -1.99
C THR A 3 -2.67 -35.47 -0.48
N ARG A 4 -2.37 -36.49 0.35
CA ARG A 4 -2.44 -36.37 1.81
C ARG A 4 -1.26 -35.56 2.36
N ILE A 5 -0.07 -35.79 1.82
CA ILE A 5 1.13 -35.04 2.20
C ILE A 5 0.99 -33.58 1.75
N GLY A 6 0.53 -33.35 0.52
CA GLY A 6 0.24 -32.01 0.01
C GLY A 6 -0.80 -31.27 0.86
N PHE A 7 -1.89 -31.94 1.25
CA PHE A 7 -2.87 -31.35 2.17
C PHE A 7 -2.25 -30.95 3.51
N ARG A 8 -1.48 -31.83 4.15
CA ARG A 8 -0.82 -31.54 5.43
C ARG A 8 0.15 -30.37 5.33
N PHE A 9 0.96 -30.34 4.27
CA PHE A 9 1.87 -29.22 4.01
C PHE A 9 1.10 -27.91 3.82
N CYS A 10 0.10 -27.87 2.93
CA CYS A 10 -0.70 -26.66 2.71
C CYS A 10 -1.42 -26.22 3.98
N PHE A 11 -1.97 -27.16 4.76
CA PHE A 11 -2.65 -26.87 6.01
C PHE A 11 -1.71 -26.16 6.99
N VAL A 12 -0.50 -26.70 7.20
CA VAL A 12 0.46 -26.12 8.13
C VAL A 12 1.05 -24.83 7.57
N TYR A 13 1.51 -24.85 6.31
CA TYR A 13 2.19 -23.71 5.70
C TYR A 13 1.28 -22.48 5.60
N PHE A 14 0.13 -22.60 4.94
CA PHE A 14 -0.78 -21.45 4.79
C PHE A 14 -1.47 -21.10 6.12
N GLY A 15 -1.70 -22.08 6.99
CA GLY A 15 -2.18 -21.83 8.35
C GLY A 15 -1.21 -20.95 9.13
N LEU A 16 0.07 -21.34 9.19
CA LEU A 16 1.12 -20.56 9.84
C LEU A 16 1.34 -19.22 9.15
N PHE A 17 1.38 -19.17 7.82
CA PHE A 17 1.54 -17.91 7.08
C PHE A 17 0.44 -16.91 7.44
N CYS A 18 -0.83 -17.32 7.40
CA CYS A 18 -1.95 -16.45 7.76
C CYS A 18 -1.89 -16.00 9.23
N VAL A 19 -1.47 -16.87 10.15
CA VAL A 19 -1.41 -16.55 11.59
C VAL A 19 -0.22 -15.65 11.92
N LEU A 20 0.94 -15.94 11.34
CA LEU A 20 2.17 -15.19 11.59
C LEU A 20 2.16 -13.83 10.90
N THR A 21 1.39 -13.66 9.82
CA THR A 21 1.24 -12.37 9.12
C THR A 21 0.17 -11.52 9.79
N PRO A 22 0.52 -10.50 10.61
CA PRO A 22 -0.45 -9.76 11.40
C PRO A 22 -1.47 -9.04 10.54
N GLN A 23 -1.05 -8.53 9.38
CA GLN A 23 -1.94 -7.89 8.40
C GLN A 23 -3.15 -8.76 8.02
N ILE A 24 -2.99 -10.08 7.95
CA ILE A 24 -4.09 -11.01 7.61
C ILE A 24 -5.06 -11.14 8.78
N LEU A 25 -4.57 -11.39 9.99
CA LEU A 25 -5.44 -11.59 11.16
C LEU A 25 -6.08 -10.29 11.64
N PHE A 26 -5.35 -9.18 11.58
CA PHE A 26 -5.80 -7.88 12.08
C PHE A 26 -6.87 -7.27 11.17
N ALA A 27 -7.02 -7.75 9.92
CA ALA A 27 -8.17 -7.40 9.10
C ALA A 27 -9.51 -7.75 9.80
N PHE A 28 -9.53 -8.71 10.73
CA PHE A 28 -10.73 -9.12 11.46
C PHE A 28 -10.92 -8.44 12.82
N THR A 29 -9.95 -7.65 13.30
CA THR A 29 -10.10 -6.95 14.58
C THR A 29 -11.16 -5.85 14.52
N GLY A 30 -11.50 -5.40 13.30
CA GLY A 30 -12.42 -4.29 13.04
C GLY A 30 -12.05 -3.07 13.86
N TRP A 31 -13.06 -2.37 14.38
CA TRP A 31 -12.90 -1.14 15.16
C TRP A 31 -11.89 -1.27 16.32
N PHE A 32 -11.77 -2.46 16.93
CA PHE A 32 -10.82 -2.66 18.02
C PHE A 32 -9.36 -2.57 17.56
N GLY A 33 -9.09 -2.78 16.28
CA GLY A 33 -7.77 -2.73 15.66
C GLY A 33 -7.08 -1.38 15.82
N GLU A 34 -7.83 -0.27 15.65
CA GLU A 34 -7.30 1.09 15.85
C GLU A 34 -6.85 1.36 17.30
N ARG A 35 -7.37 0.59 18.27
CA ARG A 35 -7.01 0.70 19.69
C ARG A 35 -5.85 -0.21 20.08
N LEU A 36 -5.40 -1.09 19.18
CA LEU A 36 -4.25 -1.96 19.44
C LEU A 36 -2.96 -1.16 19.29
N SER A 37 -2.06 -1.28 20.27
CA SER A 37 -0.75 -0.63 20.20
C SER A 37 0.02 -1.06 18.94
N GLU A 38 0.92 -0.20 18.44
CA GLU A 38 1.85 -0.57 17.35
C GLU A 38 2.61 -1.87 17.66
N GLY A 39 2.92 -2.09 18.95
CA GLY A 39 3.55 -3.32 19.42
C GLY A 39 2.72 -4.58 19.21
N ALA A 40 1.39 -4.48 19.24
CA ALA A 40 0.50 -5.59 18.94
C ALA A 40 0.52 -5.92 17.44
N GLN A 41 0.57 -4.93 16.56
CA GLN A 41 0.67 -5.18 15.11
C GLN A 41 2.04 -5.76 14.70
N GLN A 42 3.08 -5.48 15.48
CA GLN A 42 4.45 -5.96 15.26
C GLN A 42 4.84 -7.13 16.17
N TRP A 43 3.85 -7.84 16.74
CA TRP A 43 4.11 -8.89 17.73
C TRP A 43 5.09 -9.96 17.23
N GLN A 44 4.98 -10.34 15.96
CA GLN A 44 5.81 -11.40 15.38
C GLN A 44 7.29 -10.99 15.29
N THR A 45 7.59 -9.75 14.90
CA THR A 45 8.97 -9.26 14.79
C THR A 45 9.55 -8.98 16.16
N LYS A 46 8.72 -8.63 17.15
CA LYS A 46 9.17 -8.49 18.55
C LYS A 46 9.51 -9.83 19.19
N LEU A 47 8.66 -10.85 19.00
CA LEU A 47 8.84 -12.16 19.64
C LEU A 47 9.82 -13.06 18.90
N LEU A 48 9.75 -13.09 17.56
CA LEU A 48 10.57 -13.97 16.72
C LEU A 48 11.75 -13.26 16.07
N GLY A 49 11.88 -11.94 16.24
CA GLY A 49 12.98 -11.13 15.71
C GLY A 49 14.37 -11.69 16.00
N PRO A 50 14.70 -12.09 17.25
CA PRO A 50 16.01 -12.69 17.56
C PRO A 50 16.28 -13.98 16.79
N VAL A 51 15.24 -14.80 16.57
CA VAL A 51 15.35 -16.04 15.77
C VAL A 51 15.60 -15.68 14.31
N TYR A 52 14.84 -14.74 13.75
CA TYR A 52 15.01 -14.30 12.37
C TYR A 52 16.37 -13.65 12.14
N GLN A 53 16.86 -12.86 13.08
CA GLN A 53 18.19 -12.26 13.02
C GLN A 53 19.29 -13.31 13.07
N TRP A 54 19.18 -14.31 13.95
CA TRP A 54 20.12 -15.42 14.02
C TRP A 54 20.14 -16.23 12.73
N VAL A 55 18.97 -16.64 12.21
CA VAL A 55 18.87 -17.35 10.93
C VAL A 55 19.43 -16.51 9.78
N GLY A 56 19.13 -15.21 9.77
CA GLY A 56 19.63 -14.26 8.77
C GLY A 56 21.15 -14.21 8.75
N ARG A 57 21.80 -14.17 9.91
CA ARG A 57 23.26 -14.13 10.02
C ARG A 57 23.91 -15.47 9.65
N GLU A 58 23.41 -16.58 10.20
CA GLU A 58 24.04 -17.89 10.04
C GLU A 58 23.82 -18.53 8.66
N LEU A 59 22.62 -18.38 8.08
CA LEU A 59 22.28 -19.04 6.82
C LEU A 59 22.39 -18.12 5.60
N PHE A 60 22.16 -16.82 5.78
CA PHE A 60 22.04 -15.88 4.66
C PHE A 60 23.08 -14.75 4.68
N GLY A 61 23.89 -14.63 5.75
CA GLY A 61 24.90 -13.58 5.88
C GLY A 61 24.32 -12.15 5.95
N VAL A 62 23.06 -12.00 6.35
CA VAL A 62 22.37 -10.69 6.43
C VAL A 62 21.92 -10.36 7.85
N ASP A 63 21.97 -9.08 8.22
CA ASP A 63 21.38 -8.63 9.49
C ASP A 63 19.88 -8.37 9.31
N ALA A 64 19.09 -9.43 9.51
CA ALA A 64 17.66 -9.43 9.25
C ALA A 64 16.86 -8.71 10.37
N VAL A 65 16.89 -7.37 10.34
CA VAL A 65 16.19 -6.51 11.31
C VAL A 65 14.98 -5.83 10.64
N ALA A 66 13.88 -5.70 11.39
CA ALA A 66 12.70 -4.99 10.93
C ALA A 66 12.88 -3.47 11.09
N HIS A 67 12.61 -2.74 10.01
CA HIS A 67 12.62 -1.29 9.96
C HIS A 67 11.20 -0.73 9.76
N GLN A 68 10.94 0.46 10.30
CA GLN A 68 9.69 1.19 10.07
C GLN A 68 9.72 1.90 8.70
N SER A 69 9.72 1.12 7.62
CA SER A 69 9.74 1.63 6.24
C SER A 69 8.41 1.48 5.50
N GLY A 70 7.45 0.76 6.08
CA GLY A 70 6.21 0.35 5.39
C GLY A 70 6.41 -0.76 4.33
N SER A 71 7.64 -1.21 4.10
CA SER A 71 7.95 -2.32 3.17
C SER A 71 7.57 -3.67 3.78
N GLY A 72 6.84 -4.48 3.01
CA GLY A 72 6.52 -5.88 3.32
C GLY A 72 7.56 -6.90 2.83
N ASP A 73 8.57 -6.45 2.08
CA ASP A 73 9.61 -7.31 1.46
C ASP A 73 11.00 -7.10 2.09
N GLN A 74 11.06 -6.62 3.33
CA GLN A 74 12.33 -6.50 4.06
C GLN A 74 12.99 -7.86 4.27
N ALA A 75 14.33 -7.88 4.40
CA ALA A 75 15.10 -9.11 4.60
C ALA A 75 14.56 -9.99 5.74
N VAL A 76 14.14 -9.37 6.85
CA VAL A 76 13.51 -10.06 7.99
C VAL A 76 12.26 -10.85 7.61
N PHE A 77 11.43 -10.36 6.68
CA PHE A 77 10.21 -11.04 6.26
C PHE A 77 10.49 -12.21 5.30
N TRP A 78 11.52 -12.11 4.47
CA TRP A 78 12.01 -13.24 3.68
C TRP A 78 12.61 -14.35 4.56
N VAL A 79 13.38 -13.98 5.59
CA VAL A 79 13.89 -14.96 6.57
C VAL A 79 12.75 -15.58 7.37
N ALA A 80 11.76 -14.79 7.79
CA ALA A 80 10.57 -15.30 8.47
C ALA A 80 9.78 -16.28 7.58
N LEU A 81 9.67 -16.00 6.28
CA LEU A 81 9.05 -16.89 5.31
C LEU A 81 9.82 -18.21 5.19
N PHE A 82 11.14 -18.16 5.10
CA PHE A 82 11.99 -19.35 5.10
C PHE A 82 11.81 -20.18 6.39
N CYS A 83 11.79 -19.54 7.56
CA CYS A 83 11.55 -20.22 8.83
C CYS A 83 10.16 -20.90 8.84
N THR A 84 9.14 -20.20 8.35
CA THR A 84 7.78 -20.74 8.22
C THR A 84 7.75 -21.96 7.31
N PHE A 85 8.45 -21.92 6.18
CA PHE A 85 8.59 -23.05 5.27
C PHE A 85 9.25 -24.26 5.95
N VAL A 86 10.39 -24.06 6.63
CA VAL A 86 11.11 -25.14 7.34
C VAL A 86 10.22 -25.77 8.42
N VAL A 87 9.54 -24.96 9.24
CA VAL A 87 8.62 -25.44 10.26
C VAL A 87 7.47 -26.24 9.62
N ALA A 88 6.90 -25.76 8.51
CA ALA A 88 5.84 -26.47 7.81
C ALA A 88 6.28 -27.82 7.24
N VAL A 89 7.51 -27.90 6.69
CA VAL A 89 8.09 -29.18 6.22
C VAL A 89 8.26 -30.15 7.38
N VAL A 90 8.91 -29.73 8.48
CA VAL A 90 9.14 -30.57 9.65
C VAL A 90 7.82 -31.06 10.26
N ALA A 91 6.86 -30.16 10.47
CA ALA A 91 5.54 -30.50 10.98
C ALA A 91 4.80 -31.48 10.05
N THR A 92 4.94 -31.34 8.73
CA THR A 92 4.34 -32.26 7.76
C THR A 92 4.95 -33.65 7.83
N VAL A 93 6.28 -33.74 7.99
CA VAL A 93 6.99 -35.02 8.15
C VAL A 93 6.55 -35.70 9.44
N VAL A 94 6.55 -34.97 10.56
CA VAL A 94 6.11 -35.46 11.87
C VAL A 94 4.66 -35.94 11.80
N TRP A 95 3.74 -35.12 11.29
CA TRP A 95 2.34 -35.49 11.12
C TRP A 95 2.21 -36.74 10.24
N THR A 96 3.00 -36.85 9.18
CA THR A 96 2.98 -38.01 8.29
C THR A 96 3.51 -39.29 8.94
N ALA A 97 4.51 -39.18 9.81
CA ALA A 97 5.05 -40.30 10.56
C ALA A 97 4.03 -40.85 11.57
N PHE A 98 3.30 -39.99 12.27
CA PHE A 98 2.39 -40.40 13.34
C PHE A 98 0.96 -40.73 12.87
N ASP A 99 0.39 -39.98 11.92
CA ASP A 99 -0.99 -40.17 11.46
C ASP A 99 -1.05 -41.06 10.21
N ARG A 100 -0.63 -42.33 10.35
CA ARG A 100 -0.64 -43.29 9.23
C ARG A 100 -2.02 -43.90 8.97
N ARG A 101 -2.94 -43.81 9.94
CA ARG A 101 -4.21 -44.56 9.94
C ARG A 101 -5.44 -43.76 9.50
N ARG A 102 -5.41 -42.41 9.49
CA ARG A 102 -6.55 -41.65 8.96
C ARG A 102 -6.74 -41.84 7.46
N ALA A 103 -7.91 -42.35 7.10
CA ALA A 103 -8.32 -42.54 5.71
C ALA A 103 -8.72 -41.22 5.03
N GLU A 104 -9.28 -40.25 5.78
CA GLU A 104 -9.96 -39.10 5.19
C GLU A 104 -9.81 -37.80 6.02
N TYR A 105 -9.60 -36.66 5.34
CA TYR A 105 -9.48 -35.32 5.94
C TYR A 105 -10.59 -34.35 5.52
N ARG A 106 -11.70 -34.82 4.92
CA ARG A 106 -12.69 -33.93 4.28
C ARG A 106 -13.21 -32.83 5.20
N THR A 107 -13.57 -33.15 6.45
CA THR A 107 -14.09 -32.11 7.38
C THR A 107 -13.01 -31.10 7.75
N VAL A 108 -11.78 -31.55 8.05
CA VAL A 108 -10.66 -30.65 8.39
C VAL A 108 -10.28 -29.79 7.18
N ALA A 109 -10.28 -30.36 5.98
CA ALA A 109 -10.05 -29.62 4.74
C ALA A 109 -11.14 -28.58 4.49
N GLY A 110 -12.41 -28.89 4.78
CA GLY A 110 -13.50 -27.92 4.69
C GLY A 110 -13.30 -26.71 5.62
N TRP A 111 -12.84 -26.94 6.85
CA TRP A 111 -12.53 -25.87 7.80
C TRP A 111 -11.30 -25.07 7.39
N PHE A 112 -10.25 -25.73 6.93
CA PHE A 112 -9.04 -25.08 6.42
C PHE A 112 -9.33 -24.18 5.22
N LEU A 113 -10.05 -24.68 4.22
CA LEU A 113 -10.39 -23.89 3.04
C LEU A 113 -11.33 -22.73 3.40
N LEU A 114 -12.23 -22.91 4.37
CA LEU A 114 -13.04 -21.81 4.89
C LEU A 114 -12.15 -20.73 5.56
N PHE A 115 -11.17 -21.14 6.38
CA PHE A 115 -10.22 -20.20 7.01
C PHE A 115 -9.41 -19.43 5.97
N VAL A 116 -8.77 -20.13 5.01
CA VAL A 116 -8.00 -19.51 3.92
C VAL A 116 -8.89 -18.58 3.11
N ARG A 117 -10.13 -18.99 2.81
CA ARG A 117 -11.10 -18.17 2.09
C ARG A 117 -11.38 -16.86 2.79
N LEU A 118 -11.62 -16.90 4.10
CA LEU A 118 -11.87 -15.69 4.87
C LEU A 118 -10.62 -14.79 4.87
N CYS A 119 -9.42 -15.36 5.03
CA CYS A 119 -8.16 -14.60 4.97
C CYS A 119 -7.99 -13.85 3.64
N VAL A 120 -8.18 -14.54 2.51
CA VAL A 120 -8.11 -13.92 1.18
C VAL A 120 -9.22 -12.87 1.02
N ALA A 121 -10.44 -13.16 1.46
CA ALA A 121 -11.56 -12.21 1.39
C ALA A 121 -11.26 -10.92 2.17
N GLY A 122 -10.75 -11.03 3.40
CA GLY A 122 -10.41 -9.88 4.23
C GLY A 122 -9.33 -9.00 3.58
N GLN A 123 -8.31 -9.60 2.97
CA GLN A 123 -7.26 -8.84 2.28
C GLN A 123 -7.77 -8.15 1.01
N LEU A 124 -8.58 -8.83 0.19
CA LEU A 124 -9.12 -8.22 -1.02
C LEU A 124 -10.16 -7.14 -0.73
N ILE A 125 -10.95 -7.28 0.34
CA ILE A 125 -11.81 -6.19 0.84
C ILE A 125 -10.94 -5.01 1.31
N SER A 126 -9.86 -5.29 2.05
CA SER A 126 -8.93 -4.27 2.55
C SER A 126 -8.29 -3.46 1.43
N TYR A 127 -7.59 -4.14 0.51
CA TYR A 127 -6.93 -3.50 -0.62
C TYR A 127 -7.92 -2.87 -1.60
N GLY A 128 -9.03 -3.55 -1.89
CA GLY A 128 -10.05 -3.07 -2.80
C GLY A 128 -10.68 -1.77 -2.33
N MET A 129 -11.05 -1.70 -1.04
CA MET A 129 -11.62 -0.48 -0.46
C MET A 129 -10.63 0.69 -0.44
N ALA A 130 -9.33 0.43 -0.20
CA ALA A 130 -8.28 1.45 -0.26
C ALA A 130 -8.03 2.03 -1.66
N LYS A 131 -8.53 1.37 -2.71
CA LYS A 131 -8.54 1.85 -4.10
C LYS A 131 -9.90 2.46 -4.50
N VAL A 132 -11.01 1.87 -4.03
CA VAL A 132 -12.37 2.41 -4.25
C VAL A 132 -12.53 3.79 -3.61
N ILE A 133 -11.97 3.96 -2.42
CA ILE A 133 -11.70 5.27 -1.83
C ILE A 133 -10.22 5.53 -2.15
N PRO A 134 -9.89 6.31 -3.19
CA PRO A 134 -8.57 6.35 -3.86
C PRO A 134 -7.46 6.94 -2.97
N ALA A 135 -7.11 6.18 -1.93
CA ALA A 135 -6.16 6.51 -0.89
C ALA A 135 -4.85 5.73 -1.08
N GLN A 136 -4.87 4.62 -1.83
CA GLN A 136 -3.68 3.79 -2.06
C GLN A 136 -2.72 4.42 -3.07
N MET A 137 -3.24 4.97 -4.18
CA MET A 137 -2.45 5.60 -5.23
C MET A 137 -2.95 7.03 -5.49
N PRO A 138 -2.75 7.96 -4.54
CA PRO A 138 -3.29 9.31 -4.67
C PRO A 138 -2.74 10.03 -5.92
N PRO A 139 -3.42 11.10 -6.37
CA PRO A 139 -2.94 11.90 -7.49
C PRO A 139 -1.48 12.34 -7.36
N PRO A 140 -0.73 12.41 -8.48
CA PRO A 140 0.66 12.87 -8.46
C PRO A 140 0.80 14.19 -7.70
N THR A 141 1.78 14.21 -6.78
CA THR A 141 2.06 15.38 -5.96
C THR A 141 2.48 16.56 -6.84
N LEU A 142 2.34 17.79 -6.33
CA LEU A 142 2.80 18.98 -7.04
C LEU A 142 4.30 18.91 -7.37
N LYS A 143 5.09 18.23 -6.53
CA LYS A 143 6.50 17.93 -6.82
C LYS A 143 6.64 16.96 -8.00
N THR A 144 5.86 15.88 -8.01
CA THR A 144 5.91 14.87 -9.07
C THR A 144 5.68 15.49 -10.45
N LEU A 145 4.82 16.52 -10.55
CA LEU A 145 4.59 17.27 -11.80
C LEU A 145 5.83 17.99 -12.33
N LEU A 146 6.78 18.32 -11.44
CA LEU A 146 8.02 19.03 -11.76
C LEU A 146 9.21 18.08 -11.98
N GLU A 147 9.05 16.80 -11.64
CA GLU A 147 10.11 15.80 -11.74
C GLU A 147 10.20 15.26 -13.17
N PRO A 148 11.37 15.28 -13.80
CA PRO A 148 11.57 14.62 -15.09
C PRO A 148 11.22 13.13 -14.99
N TYR A 149 10.50 12.59 -15.98
CA TYR A 149 10.04 11.20 -15.96
C TYR A 149 11.18 10.20 -15.75
N GLY A 150 12.35 10.44 -16.33
CA GLY A 150 13.53 9.56 -16.20
C GLY A 150 14.12 9.46 -14.78
N ASN A 151 13.75 10.37 -13.86
CA ASN A 151 14.16 10.33 -12.47
C ASN A 151 13.19 9.54 -11.57
N LEU A 152 11.99 9.20 -12.08
CA LEU A 152 11.01 8.44 -11.32
C LEU A 152 11.46 6.97 -11.23
N PRO A 153 11.58 6.39 -10.02
CA PRO A 153 11.80 4.96 -9.90
C PRO A 153 10.57 4.19 -10.41
N PRO A 154 10.72 2.91 -10.80
CA PRO A 154 9.63 2.12 -11.40
C PRO A 154 8.33 2.12 -10.58
N MET A 155 8.41 1.97 -9.26
CA MET A 155 7.23 2.05 -8.38
C MET A 155 6.53 3.42 -8.50
N SER A 156 7.28 4.53 -8.49
CA SER A 156 6.71 5.87 -8.62
C SER A 156 6.06 6.09 -9.99
N VAL A 157 6.59 5.48 -11.06
CA VAL A 157 5.96 5.49 -12.38
C VAL A 157 4.59 4.78 -12.31
N LEU A 158 4.55 3.56 -11.75
CA LEU A 158 3.31 2.79 -11.61
C LEU A 158 2.27 3.54 -10.75
N TRP A 159 2.70 4.12 -9.62
CA TRP A 159 1.82 4.92 -8.75
C TRP A 159 1.29 6.15 -9.46
N SER A 160 2.16 6.89 -10.18
CA SER A 160 1.77 8.12 -10.88
C SER A 160 0.83 7.81 -12.05
N GLN A 161 1.04 6.68 -12.74
CA GLN A 161 0.13 6.21 -13.79
C GLN A 161 -1.27 5.98 -13.24
N THR A 162 -1.40 5.15 -12.19
CA THR A 162 -2.72 4.84 -11.63
C THR A 162 -3.36 6.07 -11.00
N GLY A 163 -2.63 6.81 -10.18
CA GLY A 163 -3.13 8.00 -9.48
C GLY A 163 -3.45 9.18 -10.39
N SER A 164 -2.92 9.22 -11.62
CA SER A 164 -3.33 10.21 -12.63
C SER A 164 -4.78 10.02 -13.09
N SER A 165 -5.37 8.84 -12.88
CA SER A 165 -6.75 8.52 -13.27
C SER A 165 -7.50 7.90 -12.10
N GLN A 166 -8.17 8.75 -11.32
CA GLN A 166 -9.01 8.31 -10.21
C GLN A 166 -10.08 7.27 -10.62
N PRO A 167 -10.77 7.38 -11.77
CA PRO A 167 -11.69 6.34 -12.21
C PRO A 167 -11.01 4.98 -12.44
N TYR A 168 -9.77 4.97 -12.93
CA TYR A 168 -9.02 3.74 -13.14
C TYR A 168 -8.65 3.07 -11.81
N GLU A 169 -8.16 3.83 -10.81
CA GLU A 169 -7.90 3.30 -9.46
C GLU A 169 -9.17 2.71 -8.85
N ILE A 170 -10.30 3.42 -8.94
CA ILE A 170 -11.59 2.96 -8.41
C ILE A 170 -12.01 1.65 -9.09
N LEU A 171 -11.85 1.52 -10.41
CA LEU A 171 -12.19 0.29 -11.14
C LEU A 171 -11.32 -0.90 -10.72
N LEU A 172 -10.01 -0.68 -10.51
CA LEU A 172 -9.13 -1.70 -9.94
C LEU A 172 -9.64 -2.12 -8.56
N GLY A 173 -9.94 -1.15 -7.68
CA GLY A 173 -10.48 -1.42 -6.35
C GLY A 173 -11.81 -2.17 -6.35
N CYS A 174 -12.71 -1.83 -7.27
CA CYS A 174 -13.98 -2.52 -7.45
C CYS A 174 -13.79 -4.00 -7.80
N ALA A 175 -12.79 -4.35 -8.61
CA ALA A 175 -12.48 -5.73 -8.95
C ALA A 175 -12.03 -6.54 -7.73
N GLU A 176 -11.08 -6.01 -6.95
CA GLU A 176 -10.60 -6.68 -5.72
C GLU A 176 -11.72 -6.79 -4.67
N LEU A 177 -12.46 -5.69 -4.45
CA LEU A 177 -13.56 -5.64 -3.50
C LEU A 177 -14.66 -6.64 -3.86
N LEU A 178 -15.04 -6.71 -5.15
CA LEU A 178 -16.01 -7.68 -5.63
C LEU A 178 -15.51 -9.12 -5.39
N ALA A 179 -14.24 -9.41 -5.67
CA ALA A 179 -13.64 -10.72 -5.41
C ALA A 179 -13.77 -11.10 -3.93
N GLY A 180 -13.40 -10.19 -3.03
CA GLY A 180 -13.51 -10.40 -1.58
C GLY A 180 -14.95 -10.62 -1.11
N LEU A 181 -15.91 -9.81 -1.56
CA LEU A 181 -17.33 -9.96 -1.22
C LEU A 181 -17.91 -11.29 -1.75
N LEU A 182 -17.53 -11.71 -2.95
CA LEU A 182 -17.94 -13.00 -3.52
C LEU A 182 -17.37 -14.18 -2.73
N LEU A 183 -16.17 -14.06 -2.15
CA LEU A 183 -15.56 -15.08 -1.28
C LEU A 183 -16.28 -15.22 0.07
N VAL A 184 -16.79 -14.13 0.63
CA VAL A 184 -17.57 -14.16 1.89
C VAL A 184 -18.86 -14.97 1.70
N LEU A 185 -19.52 -14.82 0.56
CA LEU A 185 -20.77 -15.49 0.24
C LEU A 185 -20.52 -16.94 -0.23
N PRO A 186 -20.95 -17.98 0.52
CA PRO A 186 -20.59 -19.36 0.19
C PRO A 186 -21.05 -19.84 -1.19
N ARG A 187 -22.13 -19.25 -1.74
CA ARG A 187 -22.67 -19.58 -3.05
C ARG A 187 -21.83 -19.03 -4.21
N THR A 188 -21.15 -17.91 -4.01
CA THR A 188 -20.36 -17.22 -5.04
C THR A 188 -18.85 -17.41 -4.86
N ALA A 189 -18.44 -18.11 -3.80
CA ALA A 189 -17.03 -18.29 -3.45
C ALA A 189 -16.15 -18.85 -4.57
N MET A 190 -16.70 -19.65 -5.49
CA MET A 190 -15.97 -20.12 -6.66
C MET A 190 -15.61 -18.97 -7.61
N ALA A 191 -16.60 -18.12 -7.94
CA ALA A 191 -16.39 -16.94 -8.77
C ALA A 191 -15.45 -15.94 -8.08
N GLY A 192 -15.62 -15.77 -6.76
CA GLY A 192 -14.71 -14.98 -5.94
C GLY A 192 -13.26 -15.48 -6.01
N ALA A 193 -13.03 -16.79 -5.90
CA ALA A 193 -11.69 -17.37 -5.94
C ALA A 193 -11.03 -17.27 -7.33
N LEU A 194 -11.81 -17.39 -8.41
CA LEU A 194 -11.33 -17.16 -9.78
C LEU A 194 -10.92 -15.69 -9.98
N LEU A 195 -11.78 -14.75 -9.58
CA LEU A 195 -11.48 -13.33 -9.70
C LEU A 195 -10.28 -12.94 -8.82
N SER A 196 -10.21 -13.49 -7.60
CA SER A 196 -9.07 -13.32 -6.69
C SER A 196 -7.75 -13.80 -7.32
N LEU A 197 -7.78 -14.95 -8.00
CA LEU A 197 -6.59 -15.47 -8.67
C LEU A 197 -6.09 -14.53 -9.77
N VAL A 198 -7.00 -14.05 -10.63
CA VAL A 198 -6.65 -13.12 -11.71
C VAL A 198 -6.10 -11.83 -11.15
N ASP A 199 -6.79 -11.24 -10.18
CA ASP A 199 -6.44 -9.99 -9.55
C ASP A 199 -5.06 -10.06 -8.85
N THR A 200 -4.89 -11.03 -7.95
CA THR A 200 -3.63 -11.22 -7.21
C THR A 200 -2.46 -11.63 -8.10
N ALA A 201 -2.71 -12.32 -9.22
CA ALA A 201 -1.67 -12.60 -10.21
C ALA A 201 -1.20 -11.33 -10.90
N LEU A 202 -2.12 -10.42 -11.30
CA LEU A 202 -1.75 -9.14 -11.89
C LEU A 202 -0.98 -8.28 -10.88
N VAL A 203 -1.47 -8.17 -9.64
CA VAL A 203 -0.77 -7.46 -8.57
C VAL A 203 0.62 -8.04 -8.33
N PHE A 204 0.77 -9.37 -8.28
CA PHE A 204 2.08 -9.99 -8.10
C PHE A 204 3.03 -9.71 -9.27
N VAL A 205 2.55 -9.76 -10.51
CA VAL A 205 3.36 -9.40 -11.69
C VAL A 205 3.81 -7.94 -11.59
N LEU A 206 2.90 -7.01 -11.30
CA LEU A 206 3.25 -5.59 -11.11
C LEU A 206 4.28 -5.41 -10.00
N ASN A 207 4.15 -6.14 -8.89
CA ASN A 207 5.10 -6.06 -7.79
C ASN A 207 6.49 -6.54 -8.17
N MET A 208 6.58 -7.56 -9.02
CA MET A 208 7.85 -8.09 -9.53
C MET A 208 8.46 -7.20 -10.61
N THR A 209 7.65 -6.56 -11.47
CA THR A 209 8.15 -5.78 -12.61
C THR A 209 8.41 -4.30 -12.29
N PHE A 210 7.73 -3.74 -11.30
CA PHE A 210 7.89 -2.34 -10.86
C PHE A 210 8.54 -2.22 -9.47
N ASP A 211 9.07 -3.34 -8.96
CA ASP A 211 9.74 -3.46 -7.66
C ASP A 211 8.91 -2.90 -6.48
N VAL A 212 7.62 -3.22 -6.46
CA VAL A 212 6.75 -2.83 -5.36
C VAL A 212 7.02 -3.75 -4.17
N PRO A 213 7.27 -3.23 -2.95
CA PRO A 213 7.75 -4.03 -1.82
C PRO A 213 6.64 -4.77 -1.04
N ILE A 214 5.76 -5.49 -1.75
CA ILE A 214 4.68 -6.33 -1.21
C ILE A 214 4.56 -7.69 -1.94
N LYS A 215 5.66 -8.22 -2.45
CA LYS A 215 5.75 -9.47 -3.23
C LYS A 215 5.39 -10.70 -2.40
N ILE A 216 5.77 -10.74 -1.12
CA ILE A 216 5.46 -11.87 -0.23
C ILE A 216 3.94 -12.03 -0.10
N ILE A 217 3.22 -10.98 0.31
CA ILE A 217 1.77 -11.09 0.53
C ILE A 217 1.01 -11.33 -0.78
N SER A 218 1.35 -10.63 -1.87
CA SER A 218 0.63 -10.78 -3.14
C SER A 218 0.79 -12.18 -3.75
N SER A 219 2.02 -12.73 -3.72
CA SER A 219 2.25 -14.11 -4.17
C SER A 219 1.50 -15.14 -3.33
N HIS A 220 1.40 -14.93 -2.02
CA HIS A 220 0.67 -15.85 -1.13
C HIS A 220 -0.84 -15.75 -1.30
N LEU A 221 -1.40 -14.56 -1.56
CA LEU A 221 -2.81 -14.43 -1.91
C LEU A 221 -3.14 -15.15 -3.24
N MET A 222 -2.24 -15.08 -4.23
CA MET A 222 -2.34 -15.84 -5.47
C MET A 222 -2.29 -17.35 -5.22
N LEU A 223 -1.30 -17.83 -4.45
CA LEU A 223 -1.17 -19.25 -4.10
C LEU A 223 -2.36 -19.75 -3.28
N MET A 224 -2.87 -18.97 -2.32
CA MET A 224 -4.06 -19.32 -1.56
C MET A 224 -5.31 -19.37 -2.45
N SER A 225 -5.44 -18.48 -3.43
CA SER A 225 -6.51 -18.54 -4.43
C SER A 225 -6.43 -19.84 -5.25
N LEU A 226 -5.23 -20.28 -5.63
CA LEU A 226 -5.03 -21.60 -6.26
C LEU A 226 -5.43 -22.75 -5.32
N VAL A 227 -5.09 -22.67 -4.03
CA VAL A 227 -5.50 -23.66 -3.02
C VAL A 227 -7.03 -23.74 -2.88
N LEU A 228 -7.72 -22.61 -2.93
CA LEU A 228 -9.19 -22.56 -2.91
C LEU A 228 -9.82 -23.19 -4.15
N LEU A 229 -9.18 -23.06 -5.31
CA LEU A 229 -9.65 -23.61 -6.58
C LEU A 229 -9.25 -25.08 -6.79
N ALA A 230 -8.23 -25.57 -6.10
CA ALA A 230 -7.67 -26.90 -6.29
C ALA A 230 -8.70 -28.06 -6.21
N PRO A 231 -9.67 -28.08 -5.27
CA PRO A 231 -10.70 -29.13 -5.24
C PRO A 231 -11.60 -29.15 -6.48
N GLU A 232 -11.69 -28.04 -7.20
CA GLU A 232 -12.63 -27.83 -8.31
C GLU A 232 -11.90 -27.73 -9.66
N ALA A 233 -10.58 -27.83 -9.67
CA ALA A 233 -9.74 -27.72 -10.87
C ALA A 233 -10.19 -28.65 -12.00
N ARG A 234 -10.52 -29.92 -11.69
CA ARG A 234 -11.02 -30.87 -12.71
C ARG A 234 -12.32 -30.43 -13.35
N ARG A 235 -13.25 -29.90 -12.54
CA ARG A 235 -14.55 -29.42 -13.02
C ARG A 235 -14.39 -28.14 -13.84
N LEU A 236 -13.52 -27.23 -13.40
CA LEU A 236 -13.21 -25.99 -14.12
C LEU A 236 -12.55 -26.27 -15.47
N VAL A 237 -11.50 -27.09 -15.50
CA VAL A 237 -10.82 -27.47 -16.75
C VAL A 237 -11.77 -28.23 -17.67
N GLY A 238 -12.54 -29.19 -17.15
CA GLY A 238 -13.56 -29.90 -17.93
C GLY A 238 -14.57 -28.95 -18.57
N SER A 239 -15.09 -27.99 -17.79
CA SER A 239 -16.04 -26.98 -18.29
C SER A 239 -15.42 -26.07 -19.37
N LEU A 240 -14.17 -25.64 -19.19
CA LEU A 240 -13.47 -24.75 -20.14
C LEU A 240 -13.13 -25.46 -21.44
N LEU A 241 -12.86 -26.76 -21.39
CA LEU A 241 -12.56 -27.60 -22.56
C LEU A 241 -13.83 -28.17 -23.22
N GLY A 242 -15.03 -27.71 -22.83
CA GLY A 242 -16.31 -28.14 -23.40
C GLY A 242 -16.76 -29.55 -22.99
N GLY A 243 -16.13 -30.13 -21.96
CA GLY A 243 -16.50 -31.42 -21.39
C GLY A 243 -17.63 -31.34 -20.37
N ALA A 244 -18.18 -32.51 -20.00
CA ALA A 244 -19.22 -32.61 -18.98
C ALA A 244 -18.73 -32.08 -17.62
N THR A 245 -19.56 -31.27 -16.95
CA THR A 245 -19.23 -30.69 -15.64
C THR A 245 -19.38 -31.73 -14.54
N ALA A 246 -18.24 -32.14 -13.96
CA ALA A 246 -18.24 -33.07 -12.83
C ALA A 246 -18.90 -32.46 -11.58
N ALA A 247 -19.43 -33.31 -10.70
CA ALA A 247 -19.91 -32.88 -9.39
C ALA A 247 -18.79 -32.20 -8.58
N SER A 248 -19.16 -31.17 -7.81
CA SER A 248 -18.22 -30.46 -6.94
C SER A 248 -17.57 -31.41 -5.95
N ALA A 249 -16.23 -31.42 -5.92
CA ALA A 249 -15.45 -32.14 -4.92
C ALA A 249 -15.10 -31.27 -3.71
N TYR A 250 -15.65 -30.05 -3.62
CA TYR A 250 -15.31 -29.10 -2.56
C TYR A 250 -15.72 -29.64 -1.17
N PRO A 251 -14.79 -29.72 -0.21
CA PRO A 251 -15.09 -30.26 1.11
C PRO A 251 -15.98 -29.31 1.92
N GLN A 252 -17.03 -29.83 2.53
CA GLN A 252 -17.98 -29.06 3.33
C GLN A 252 -17.67 -29.19 4.83
N PRO A 253 -17.40 -28.10 5.56
CA PRO A 253 -17.15 -28.15 7.01
C PRO A 253 -18.40 -28.48 7.83
N PHE A 254 -19.58 -28.12 7.34
CA PHE A 254 -20.86 -28.25 8.06
C PHE A 254 -21.76 -29.33 7.45
N ARG A 255 -22.27 -30.23 8.31
CA ARG A 255 -23.09 -31.38 7.89
C ARG A 255 -24.58 -31.05 7.75
N THR A 256 -25.13 -30.23 8.64
CA THR A 256 -26.58 -29.94 8.67
C THR A 256 -26.94 -28.67 7.90
N PRO A 257 -28.16 -28.58 7.33
CA PRO A 257 -28.63 -27.36 6.65
C PRO A 257 -28.65 -26.13 7.57
N ARG A 258 -29.07 -26.31 8.83
CA ARG A 258 -29.08 -25.24 9.84
C ARG A 258 -27.68 -24.70 10.11
N ALA A 259 -26.69 -25.58 10.31
CA ALA A 259 -25.32 -25.16 10.54
C ALA A 259 -24.72 -24.43 9.33
N ARG A 260 -25.02 -24.88 8.10
CA ARG A 260 -24.61 -24.17 6.87
C ARG A 260 -25.22 -22.77 6.78
N TRP A 261 -26.48 -22.63 7.13
CA TRP A 261 -27.15 -21.33 7.13
C TRP A 261 -26.57 -20.40 8.20
N ILE A 262 -26.42 -20.85 9.45
CA ILE A 262 -25.81 -20.08 10.53
C ILE A 262 -24.39 -19.64 10.14
N ALA A 263 -23.60 -20.54 9.58
CA ALA A 263 -22.25 -20.23 9.13
C ALA A 263 -22.23 -19.24 7.96
N ALA A 264 -23.20 -19.29 7.04
CA ALA A 264 -23.32 -18.31 5.97
C ALA A 264 -23.65 -16.92 6.53
N VAL A 265 -24.58 -16.84 7.48
CA VAL A 265 -24.92 -15.58 8.17
C VAL A 265 -23.72 -15.03 8.95
N ALA A 266 -23.00 -15.89 9.68
CA ALA A 266 -21.81 -15.48 10.43
C ALA A 266 -20.70 -14.94 9.51
N GLN A 267 -20.50 -15.55 8.34
CA GLN A 267 -19.54 -15.06 7.35
C GLN A 267 -19.95 -13.72 6.77
N VAL A 268 -21.23 -13.55 6.42
CA VAL A 268 -21.74 -12.25 5.94
C VAL A 268 -21.58 -11.18 7.01
N ALA A 269 -21.93 -11.47 8.26
CA ALA A 269 -21.75 -10.55 9.37
C ALA A 269 -20.27 -10.18 9.56
N LEU A 270 -19.35 -11.16 9.47
CA LEU A 270 -17.92 -10.91 9.51
C LEU A 270 -17.43 -10.09 8.32
N GLY A 271 -17.94 -10.35 7.11
CA GLY A 271 -17.62 -9.58 5.91
C GLY A 271 -18.08 -8.13 6.03
N VAL A 272 -19.28 -7.88 6.54
CA VAL A 272 -19.80 -6.53 6.83
C VAL A 272 -18.95 -5.84 7.91
N TRP A 273 -18.57 -6.57 8.96
CA TRP A 273 -17.70 -6.08 10.03
C TRP A 273 -16.35 -5.59 9.47
N VAL A 274 -15.67 -6.40 8.66
CA VAL A 274 -14.42 -6.01 8.00
C VAL A 274 -14.63 -4.86 7.02
N LEU A 275 -15.71 -4.90 6.23
CA LEU A 275 -16.00 -3.89 5.22
C LEU A 275 -16.20 -2.50 5.84
N VAL A 276 -16.96 -2.40 6.93
CA VAL A 276 -17.24 -1.13 7.63
C VAL A 276 -15.96 -0.55 8.22
N ASP A 277 -15.16 -1.40 8.87
CA ASP A 277 -13.88 -0.99 9.45
C ASP A 277 -12.92 -0.45 8.39
N VAL A 278 -12.67 -1.24 7.33
CA VAL A 278 -11.78 -0.82 6.26
C VAL A 278 -12.32 0.42 5.53
N ALA A 279 -13.63 0.55 5.33
CA ALA A 279 -14.20 1.76 4.73
C ALA A 279 -13.91 3.00 5.59
N ASN A 280 -14.00 2.87 6.92
CA ASN A 280 -13.62 3.93 7.86
C ASN A 280 -12.13 4.28 7.72
N VAL A 281 -11.25 3.28 7.78
CA VAL A 281 -9.79 3.46 7.66
C VAL A 281 -9.43 4.12 6.33
N SER A 282 -9.96 3.64 5.21
CA SER A 282 -9.70 4.20 3.89
C SER A 282 -10.24 5.63 3.74
N TRP A 283 -11.39 5.93 4.35
CA TRP A 283 -11.95 7.29 4.36
C TRP A 283 -11.09 8.26 5.18
N HIS A 284 -10.59 7.83 6.33
CA HIS A 284 -9.62 8.60 7.10
C HIS A 284 -8.33 8.83 6.30
N GLY A 285 -7.79 7.79 5.65
CA GLY A 285 -6.61 7.91 4.80
C GLY A 285 -6.79 8.89 3.64
N TRP A 286 -7.97 8.88 2.99
CA TRP A 286 -8.32 9.83 1.95
C TRP A 286 -8.31 11.29 2.43
N ARG A 287 -8.73 11.53 3.68
CA ARG A 287 -8.78 12.86 4.30
C ARG A 287 -7.46 13.31 4.92
N GLU A 288 -6.59 12.38 5.28
CA GLU A 288 -5.32 12.69 5.94
C GLU A 288 -4.19 12.87 4.93
N TYR A 289 -4.03 11.93 4.00
CA TYR A 289 -2.94 11.93 3.03
C TYR A 289 -3.39 11.80 1.57
N GLY A 290 -4.62 11.34 1.30
CA GLY A 290 -5.18 11.24 -0.05
C GLY A 290 -5.56 12.58 -0.70
N GLY A 291 -6.28 12.52 -1.83
CA GLY A 291 -6.72 13.70 -2.58
C GLY A 291 -7.80 14.53 -1.88
N GLY A 292 -8.44 13.99 -0.84
CA GLY A 292 -9.43 14.68 -0.01
C GLY A 292 -8.82 15.48 1.14
N ARG A 293 -7.49 15.50 1.26
CA ARG A 293 -6.79 16.21 2.34
C ARG A 293 -7.03 17.73 2.30
N PRO A 294 -7.03 18.40 3.46
CA PRO A 294 -7.03 19.86 3.48
C PRO A 294 -5.75 20.40 2.85
N LYS A 295 -5.89 21.41 1.98
CA LYS A 295 -4.76 22.09 1.37
C LYS A 295 -4.08 22.99 2.42
N PRO A 296 -2.74 22.95 2.56
CA PRO A 296 -2.02 23.82 3.48
C PRO A 296 -2.18 25.31 3.11
N PRO A 297 -1.93 26.23 4.07
CA PRO A 297 -1.67 27.62 3.74
C PRO A 297 -0.56 27.73 2.67
N LEU A 298 -0.70 28.68 1.75
CA LEU A 298 0.21 28.87 0.62
C LEU A 298 0.27 27.68 -0.37
N TYR A 299 -0.71 26.77 -0.36
CA TYR A 299 -0.77 25.63 -1.28
C TYR A 299 -0.52 26.02 -2.74
N GLY A 300 0.45 25.37 -3.38
CA GLY A 300 0.81 25.60 -4.77
C GLY A 300 2.29 25.41 -5.07
N ILE A 301 2.61 25.53 -6.35
CA ILE A 301 3.98 25.62 -6.87
C ILE A 301 4.28 27.11 -7.03
N TRP A 302 5.37 27.58 -6.42
CA TRP A 302 5.77 28.99 -6.47
C TRP A 302 7.16 29.10 -7.11
N ASN A 303 7.24 29.75 -8.28
CA ASN A 303 8.49 30.11 -8.93
C ASN A 303 9.11 31.33 -8.24
N VAL A 304 10.39 31.28 -7.93
CA VAL A 304 11.11 32.44 -7.39
C VAL A 304 11.56 33.33 -8.56
N SER A 305 10.81 34.41 -8.80
CA SER A 305 11.07 35.35 -9.89
C SER A 305 12.20 36.31 -9.55
N GLU A 306 12.23 36.83 -8.33
CA GLU A 306 13.29 37.72 -7.84
C GLU A 306 13.86 37.17 -6.55
N PHE A 307 15.18 37.24 -6.40
CA PHE A 307 15.90 36.79 -5.22
C PHE A 307 16.92 37.87 -4.87
N THR A 308 16.78 38.50 -3.71
CA THR A 308 17.77 39.44 -3.17
C THR A 308 18.39 38.81 -1.93
N ARG A 309 19.71 38.87 -1.80
CA ARG A 309 20.47 38.42 -0.62
C ARG A 309 21.46 39.50 -0.23
N ASP A 310 21.52 39.84 1.04
CA ASP A 310 22.41 40.89 1.56
C ASP A 310 22.25 42.22 0.79
N GLY A 311 21.02 42.53 0.38
CA GLY A 311 20.68 43.72 -0.41
C GLY A 311 21.09 43.66 -1.89
N GLN A 312 21.65 42.56 -2.38
CA GLN A 312 22.07 42.38 -3.77
C GLN A 312 21.19 41.38 -4.52
N PRO A 313 20.79 41.67 -5.78
CA PRO A 313 20.04 40.72 -6.59
C PRO A 313 20.91 39.51 -6.97
N VAL A 314 20.36 38.30 -6.79
CA VAL A 314 21.00 37.02 -7.09
C VAL A 314 20.37 36.43 -8.37
N ALA A 315 21.16 36.39 -9.44
CA ALA A 315 20.74 35.87 -10.74
C ALA A 315 20.41 34.36 -10.69
N PRO A 316 19.46 33.86 -11.50
CA PRO A 316 19.06 32.45 -11.55
C PRO A 316 20.08 31.56 -12.28
N LEU A 317 21.30 31.46 -11.75
CA LEU A 317 22.37 30.63 -12.33
C LEU A 317 22.25 29.18 -11.86
N VAL A 318 22.32 28.22 -12.79
CA VAL A 318 22.30 26.77 -12.49
C VAL A 318 23.48 26.31 -11.63
N THR A 319 24.56 27.10 -11.58
CA THR A 319 25.73 26.88 -10.74
C THR A 319 25.56 27.35 -9.30
N ASP A 320 24.52 28.14 -9.00
CA ASP A 320 24.25 28.62 -7.65
C ASP A 320 23.53 27.53 -6.84
N ARG A 321 24.20 27.07 -5.77
CA ARG A 321 23.70 26.01 -4.89
C ARG A 321 22.75 26.48 -3.79
N THR A 322 22.66 27.80 -3.61
CA THR A 322 21.99 28.46 -2.49
C THR A 322 20.70 29.17 -2.91
N ARG A 323 20.62 29.63 -4.17
CA ARG A 323 19.41 30.23 -4.71
C ARG A 323 18.32 29.18 -4.92
N TRP A 324 17.10 29.50 -4.53
CA TRP A 324 15.94 28.64 -4.78
C TRP A 324 15.36 28.94 -6.16
N ARG A 325 15.00 27.88 -6.90
CA ARG A 325 14.27 27.97 -8.16
C ARG A 325 12.77 28.03 -7.90
N ARG A 326 12.27 27.12 -7.06
CA ARG A 326 10.85 27.00 -6.68
C ARG A 326 10.70 26.60 -5.23
N ILE A 327 9.56 26.93 -4.64
CA ILE A 327 9.07 26.34 -3.40
C ILE A 327 7.67 25.78 -3.63
N VAL A 328 7.42 24.57 -3.12
CA VAL A 328 6.18 23.83 -3.30
C VAL A 328 5.57 23.54 -1.94
N PHE A 329 4.31 23.95 -1.76
CA PHE A 329 3.48 23.61 -0.60
C PHE A 329 2.35 22.70 -1.07
N ASP A 330 2.45 21.41 -0.77
CA ASP A 330 1.49 20.40 -1.20
C ASP A 330 0.83 19.67 -0.02
N TYR A 331 1.65 19.29 0.97
CA TYR A 331 1.19 18.64 2.21
C TYR A 331 1.27 19.60 3.41
N PRO A 332 0.32 19.51 4.36
CA PRO A 332 0.42 20.19 5.64
C PRO A 332 1.77 19.91 6.34
N GLY A 333 2.40 20.97 6.84
CA GLY A 333 3.65 20.86 7.59
C GLY A 333 4.90 20.60 6.75
N VAL A 334 4.80 20.55 5.42
CA VAL A 334 5.91 20.22 4.52
C VAL A 334 6.02 21.25 3.40
N ALA A 335 7.25 21.71 3.15
CA ALA A 335 7.61 22.44 1.94
C ALA A 335 8.70 21.67 1.19
N GLN A 336 8.68 21.77 -0.13
CA GLN A 336 9.74 21.24 -0.96
C GLN A 336 10.37 22.36 -1.76
N VAL A 337 11.69 22.50 -1.63
CA VAL A 337 12.46 23.53 -2.31
C VAL A 337 13.18 22.88 -3.48
N GLN A 338 12.91 23.37 -4.69
CA GLN A 338 13.69 23.03 -5.87
C GLN A 338 14.84 24.02 -6.00
N ARG A 339 16.06 23.49 -6.07
CA ARG A 339 17.29 24.28 -6.30
C ARG A 339 17.49 24.56 -7.79
N MET A 340 18.52 25.36 -8.10
CA MET A 340 18.84 25.72 -9.48
C MET A 340 19.38 24.54 -10.33
N ASP A 341 19.87 23.47 -9.69
CA ASP A 341 20.32 22.22 -10.32
C ASP A 341 19.20 21.16 -10.44
N ASP A 342 17.93 21.58 -10.27
CA ASP A 342 16.73 20.74 -10.26
C ASP A 342 16.61 19.73 -9.11
N SER A 343 17.58 19.67 -8.20
CA SER A 343 17.47 18.85 -7.00
C SER A 343 16.39 19.41 -6.05
N PHE A 344 15.68 18.50 -5.38
CA PHE A 344 14.69 18.83 -4.37
C PHE A 344 15.21 18.59 -2.96
N ALA A 345 14.95 19.55 -2.07
CA ALA A 345 15.15 19.42 -0.64
C ALA A 345 13.80 19.50 0.09
N THR A 346 13.50 18.50 0.91
CA THR A 346 12.32 18.49 1.78
C THR A 346 12.61 19.24 3.07
N SER A 347 11.70 20.13 3.47
CA SER A 347 11.77 20.87 4.74
C SER A 347 10.45 20.76 5.49
N LYS A 348 10.51 20.77 6.82
CA LYS A 348 9.32 21.06 7.62
C LYS A 348 8.94 22.52 7.42
N ALA A 349 7.65 22.79 7.27
CA ALA A 349 7.11 24.12 7.06
C ALA A 349 6.05 24.45 8.11
N ALA A 350 6.34 25.42 8.97
CA ALA A 350 5.36 25.99 9.87
C ALA A 350 4.87 27.32 9.30
N VAL A 351 3.62 27.36 8.84
CA VAL A 351 2.98 28.56 8.30
C VAL A 351 1.94 29.05 9.30
N ASP A 352 2.16 30.24 9.85
CA ASP A 352 1.22 30.94 10.70
C ASP A 352 0.59 32.09 9.91
N THR A 353 -0.68 31.93 9.55
CA THR A 353 -1.43 32.93 8.79
C THR A 353 -1.86 34.13 9.62
N GLY A 354 -1.92 34.01 10.95
CA GLY A 354 -2.28 35.11 11.85
C GLY A 354 -1.13 36.07 12.07
N SER A 355 0.09 35.54 12.24
CA SER A 355 1.31 36.35 12.37
C SER A 355 2.06 36.57 11.04
N HIS A 356 1.53 36.05 9.93
CA HIS A 356 2.16 36.09 8.61
C HIS A 356 3.60 35.57 8.61
N ARG A 357 3.84 34.48 9.34
CA ARG A 357 5.19 33.92 9.55
C ARG A 357 5.33 32.55 8.90
N LEU A 358 6.43 32.34 8.19
CA LEU A 358 6.84 31.06 7.61
C LEU A 358 8.19 30.67 8.20
N VAL A 359 8.26 29.50 8.82
CA VAL A 359 9.52 28.91 9.30
C VAL A 359 9.76 27.61 8.57
N LEU A 360 10.92 27.51 7.91
CA LEU A 360 11.41 26.27 7.32
C LEU A 360 12.51 25.68 8.20
N SER A 361 12.45 24.38 8.42
CA SER A 361 13.42 23.66 9.24
C SER A 361 13.82 22.35 8.59
N ALA A 362 15.04 21.89 8.87
CA ALA A 362 15.47 20.57 8.47
C ALA A 362 14.52 19.51 9.04
N PRO A 363 14.19 18.44 8.29
CA PRO A 363 13.48 17.30 8.84
C PRO A 363 14.32 16.68 9.98
N PRO A 364 13.72 16.36 11.14
CA PRO A 364 14.46 15.80 12.25
C PRO A 364 15.02 14.42 11.88
N THR A 365 16.26 14.13 12.28
CA THR A 365 16.85 12.80 12.05
C THR A 365 16.39 11.78 13.09
N THR A 366 15.93 12.24 14.26
CA THR A 366 15.34 11.40 15.30
C THR A 366 14.11 12.07 15.91
N ALA A 367 13.18 11.28 16.46
CA ALA A 367 11.95 11.79 17.07
C ALA A 367 12.17 12.75 18.26
N ALA A 368 13.36 12.71 18.88
CA ALA A 368 13.74 13.56 20.01
C ALA A 368 14.47 14.86 19.60
N GLU A 369 14.83 15.02 18.33
CA GLU A 369 15.59 16.18 17.85
C GLU A 369 14.68 17.38 17.62
N GLN A 370 15.04 18.53 18.19
CA GLN A 370 14.33 19.78 17.93
C GLN A 370 14.64 20.29 16.52
N PRO A 371 13.63 20.70 15.72
CA PRO A 371 13.86 21.21 14.37
C PRO A 371 14.71 22.48 14.44
N LYS A 372 15.89 22.46 13.81
CA LYS A 372 16.72 23.65 13.65
C LYS A 372 16.17 24.49 12.48
N PRO A 373 15.80 25.78 12.70
CA PRO A 373 15.37 26.66 11.62
C PRO A 373 16.49 26.85 10.59
N MET A 374 16.13 26.70 9.31
CA MET A 374 17.01 27.01 8.18
C MET A 374 16.65 28.34 7.54
N ALA A 375 15.36 28.69 7.56
CA ALA A 375 14.89 29.98 7.08
C ALA A 375 13.66 30.44 7.86
N THR A 376 13.58 31.74 8.12
CA THR A 376 12.44 32.38 8.78
C THR A 376 12.03 33.61 7.98
N PHE A 377 10.78 33.64 7.55
CA PHE A 377 10.22 34.72 6.75
C PHE A 377 8.99 35.31 7.40
N THR A 378 8.82 36.62 7.23
CA THR A 378 7.49 37.23 7.15
C THR A 378 7.03 37.13 5.70
N PHE A 379 5.78 36.73 5.49
CA PHE A 379 5.22 36.60 4.15
C PHE A 379 4.07 37.56 3.90
N ARG A 380 3.94 38.03 2.66
CA ARG A 380 2.79 38.79 2.18
C ARG A 380 2.28 38.16 0.90
N GLN A 381 0.96 38.01 0.79
CA GLN A 381 0.32 37.48 -0.42
C GLN A 381 -0.55 38.58 -1.04
N PRO A 382 0.04 39.52 -1.83
CA PRO A 382 -0.71 40.65 -2.39
C PRO A 382 -1.77 40.24 -3.42
N ALA A 383 -1.61 39.07 -4.06
CA ALA A 383 -2.58 38.48 -4.97
C ALA A 383 -2.55 36.95 -4.88
N ALA A 384 -3.56 36.27 -5.42
CA ALA A 384 -3.65 34.81 -5.36
C ALA A 384 -2.47 34.09 -6.04
N ASP A 385 -1.82 34.75 -7.01
CA ASP A 385 -0.68 34.27 -7.79
C ASP A 385 0.66 34.93 -7.41
N ARG A 386 0.68 35.79 -6.38
CA ARG A 386 1.89 36.53 -5.95
C ARG A 386 2.16 36.31 -4.47
N LEU A 387 3.40 35.95 -4.14
CA LEU A 387 3.87 35.77 -2.76
C LEU A 387 5.20 36.48 -2.59
N GLU A 388 5.33 37.25 -1.52
CA GLU A 388 6.55 37.95 -1.12
C GLU A 388 7.03 37.35 0.20
N LEU A 389 8.32 37.00 0.28
CA LEU A 389 8.95 36.49 1.49
C LEU A 389 10.13 37.40 1.85
N THR A 390 10.15 37.92 3.07
CA THR A 390 11.24 38.74 3.60
C THR A 390 11.71 38.18 4.92
N GLY A 391 13.01 37.96 5.08
CA GLY A 391 13.53 37.43 6.34
C GLY A 391 14.96 36.93 6.23
N ASP A 392 15.27 35.89 6.98
CA ASP A 392 16.60 35.28 7.05
C ASP A 392 16.59 33.87 6.46
N MET A 393 17.60 33.56 5.65
CA MET A 393 17.84 32.23 5.08
C MET A 393 19.32 31.89 5.27
N ASP A 394 19.59 30.84 6.03
CA ASP A 394 20.95 30.38 6.36
C ASP A 394 21.86 31.50 6.92
N GLY A 395 21.29 32.43 7.70
CA GLY A 395 22.02 33.55 8.30
C GLY A 395 22.21 34.76 7.40
N HIS A 396 21.60 34.77 6.21
CA HIS A 396 21.62 35.90 5.30
C HIS A 396 20.22 36.55 5.19
N PRO A 397 20.10 37.88 5.32
CA PRO A 397 18.88 38.58 4.98
C PRO A 397 18.55 38.43 3.50
N VAL A 398 17.32 38.00 3.22
CA VAL A 398 16.81 37.75 1.87
C VAL A 398 15.41 38.32 1.66
N THR A 399 15.15 38.72 0.42
CA THR A 399 13.82 39.12 -0.07
C THR A 399 13.53 38.36 -1.35
N LEU A 400 12.40 37.64 -1.38
CA LEU A 400 11.98 36.79 -2.50
C LEU A 400 10.63 37.27 -3.02
N SER A 401 10.55 37.48 -4.33
CA SER A 401 9.29 37.64 -5.05
C SER A 401 8.96 36.33 -5.75
N LEU A 402 7.76 35.79 -5.53
CA LEU A 402 7.33 34.52 -6.08
C LEU A 402 6.03 34.64 -6.88
N THR A 403 5.97 33.88 -7.97
CA THR A 403 4.78 33.75 -8.81
C THR A 403 4.24 32.32 -8.79
N ARG A 404 2.93 32.18 -8.65
CA ARG A 404 2.29 30.86 -8.62
C ARG A 404 2.26 30.26 -10.02
N VAL A 405 2.64 28.99 -10.11
CA VAL A 405 2.44 28.16 -11.30
C VAL A 405 1.09 27.46 -11.15
N ASP A 406 0.26 27.54 -12.20
CA ASP A 406 -0.98 26.78 -12.28
C ASP A 406 -0.68 25.29 -12.48
N PRO A 407 -1.01 24.41 -11.52
CA PRO A 407 -0.82 22.97 -11.71
C PRO A 407 -1.64 22.38 -12.86
N ASP A 408 -2.73 23.04 -13.27
CA ASP A 408 -3.55 22.61 -14.40
C ASP A 408 -2.97 23.09 -15.75
N SER A 409 -1.81 23.75 -15.77
CA SER A 409 -1.04 24.00 -17.00
C SER A 409 -0.21 22.80 -17.45
N PHE A 410 -0.02 21.79 -16.58
CA PHE A 410 0.75 20.59 -16.92
C PHE A 410 -0.12 19.63 -17.75
N PRO A 411 0.39 19.08 -18.88
CA PRO A 411 -0.36 18.14 -19.73
C PRO A 411 -1.00 16.98 -18.96
N GLN A 412 -0.32 16.45 -17.95
CA GLN A 412 -0.85 15.36 -17.11
C GLN A 412 -2.17 15.71 -16.41
N ARG A 413 -2.40 16.99 -16.08
CA ARG A 413 -3.62 17.47 -15.40
C ARG A 413 -4.62 18.12 -16.35
N SER A 414 -4.14 18.78 -17.40
CA SER A 414 -5.01 19.48 -18.36
C SER A 414 -5.64 18.53 -19.39
N THR A 415 -5.02 17.39 -19.67
CA THR A 415 -5.51 16.45 -20.66
C THR A 415 -6.69 15.65 -20.10
N GLY A 416 -7.90 16.06 -20.49
CA GLY A 416 -9.14 15.35 -20.17
C GLY A 416 -9.47 14.22 -21.17
N PHE A 417 -10.62 13.60 -20.94
CA PHE A 417 -11.20 12.61 -21.85
C PHE A 417 -11.74 13.28 -23.12
N HIS A 418 -11.40 12.72 -24.29
CA HIS A 418 -11.91 13.14 -25.59
C HIS A 418 -12.38 11.92 -26.37
N TRP A 419 -13.62 11.95 -26.90
CA TRP A 419 -14.13 10.87 -27.76
C TRP A 419 -13.42 10.80 -29.12
N VAL A 420 -13.03 11.96 -29.65
CA VAL A 420 -12.32 12.08 -30.94
C VAL A 420 -10.95 12.68 -30.65
N GLN A 421 -9.91 11.98 -31.07
CA GLN A 421 -8.52 12.41 -30.95
C GLN A 421 -7.86 12.29 -32.32
N GLU A 422 -7.90 13.39 -33.09
CA GLU A 422 -7.40 13.44 -34.48
C GLU A 422 -5.89 13.18 -34.57
N TYR A 423 -5.14 13.48 -33.50
CA TYR A 423 -3.71 13.26 -33.41
C TYR A 423 -3.37 12.56 -32.09
N SER A 424 -2.66 11.44 -32.16
CA SER A 424 -2.08 10.80 -30.97
C SER A 424 -0.99 11.70 -30.40
N VAL A 425 -1.16 12.16 -29.16
CA VAL A 425 -0.17 12.98 -28.44
C VAL A 425 0.71 12.01 -27.65
N ASN A 426 1.81 11.57 -28.24
CA ASN A 426 2.83 10.70 -27.62
C ASN A 426 4.20 11.37 -27.66
#